data_AF-A0AAU7Q185-F1
#
_entry.id   AF-A0AAU7Q185-F1
#
_cell.length_a   1.000
_cell.length_b   1.000
_cell.length_c   1.000
_cell.angle_alpha   90.00
_cell.angle_beta   90.00
_cell.angle_gamma   90.00
#
_symmetry.space_group_name_H-M   'P 1'
#
loop_
_entity.id
_entity.type
_entity.pdbx_description
1 polymer ?
#
loop_
_entity_poly.entity_id
_entity_poly.type
_entity_poly.pdbx_seq_one_letter_code
_entity_poly.pdbx_strand_id
1 'polypeptide(L)'
;MSKAEQQNFHRRLRKGNQGALKVVSKDDLLKVFTTTNIIKEFLNGEKHTLTPLGYAISINGQYGIQATLDAARVKNALKEVLTTASTSIEFPNGIIKHTLTPLGYAIGTNSQRSINAILDAARAGNILKEVLTTAGASVEFLHGIKHILTPLSYAIGTNNQQSINAILNAARAGNILKEVLTTAGASVEFPNGKKYTIAPLSHAVSINNQQSIGTILDVARVENMLKEVLITVNANVEFPNGEKRAIIPLGPCYRY
;
A
#
# COMPACT_ATOMS: atom_id res chain seq x y z
N MET A 1 0.91 26.47 -7.15
CA MET A 1 2.33 26.72 -6.81
C MET A 1 3.27 26.47 -7.99
N SER A 2 4.26 27.34 -8.15
CA SER A 2 5.42 27.19 -9.04
C SER A 2 6.43 26.15 -8.51
N LYS A 3 7.35 25.68 -9.38
CA LYS A 3 8.41 24.71 -9.02
C LYS A 3 9.33 25.23 -7.90
N ALA A 4 9.59 26.53 -7.84
CA ALA A 4 10.39 27.16 -6.79
C ALA A 4 9.68 27.15 -5.42
N GLU A 5 8.36 27.37 -5.41
CA GLU A 5 7.54 27.31 -4.20
C GLU A 5 7.46 25.87 -3.65
N GLN A 6 7.37 24.88 -4.53
CA GLN A 6 7.40 23.46 -4.16
C GLN A 6 8.73 23.07 -3.51
N GLN A 7 9.87 23.47 -4.08
CA GLN A 7 11.20 23.21 -3.51
C GLN A 7 11.40 23.89 -2.15
N ASN A 8 10.93 25.13 -2.00
CA ASN A 8 10.99 25.83 -0.72
C ASN A 8 10.08 25.18 0.34
N PHE A 9 8.92 24.65 -0.08
CA PHE A 9 8.03 23.87 0.76
C PHE A 9 8.67 22.56 1.25
N HIS A 10 9.34 21.80 0.37
CA HIS A 10 10.12 20.63 0.76
C HIS A 10 11.24 20.97 1.77
N ARG A 11 11.94 22.10 1.57
CA ARG A 11 12.96 22.59 2.51
C ARG A 11 12.36 22.90 3.88
N ARG A 12 11.14 23.44 3.93
CA ARG A 12 10.41 23.77 5.17
C ARG A 12 9.89 22.52 5.89
N LEU A 13 9.38 21.53 5.15
CA LEU A 13 9.03 20.21 5.69
C LEU A 13 10.24 19.51 6.31
N ARG A 14 11.39 19.53 5.64
CA ARG A 14 12.65 18.94 6.14
C ARG A 14 13.13 19.57 7.44
N LYS A 15 12.80 20.85 7.68
CA LYS A 15 13.15 21.59 8.90
C LYS A 15 12.08 21.49 10.00
N GLY A 16 10.99 20.73 9.79
CA GLY A 16 9.92 20.56 10.78
C GLY A 16 9.14 21.86 11.07
N ASN A 17 9.18 22.85 10.16
CA ASN A 17 8.62 24.17 10.45
C ASN A 17 7.09 24.19 10.22
N GLN A 18 6.34 23.70 11.21
CA GLN A 18 4.88 23.56 11.18
C GLN A 18 4.13 24.88 10.90
N GLY A 19 4.71 26.03 11.25
CA GLY A 19 4.12 27.36 11.00
C GLY A 19 3.94 27.68 9.52
N ALA A 20 4.83 27.19 8.66
CA ALA A 20 4.74 27.41 7.21
C ALA A 20 3.63 26.60 6.53
N LEU A 21 3.12 25.55 7.18
CA LEU A 21 2.08 24.65 6.66
C LEU A 21 0.66 25.22 6.87
N LYS A 22 0.50 26.19 7.79
CA LYS A 22 -0.79 26.82 8.08
C LYS A 22 -1.27 27.75 6.97
N VAL A 23 -0.34 28.46 6.31
CA VAL A 23 -0.63 29.57 5.37
C VAL A 23 -0.95 29.09 3.94
N VAL A 24 -0.68 27.83 3.60
CA VAL A 24 -0.93 27.29 2.25
C VAL A 24 -2.37 26.77 2.14
N SER A 25 -3.02 26.99 0.99
CA SER A 25 -4.39 26.53 0.72
C SER A 25 -4.48 25.00 0.74
N LYS A 26 -5.68 24.45 0.97
CA LYS A 26 -5.89 22.98 0.95
C LYS A 26 -5.50 22.39 -0.42
N ASP A 27 -5.92 23.03 -1.50
CA ASP A 27 -5.72 22.51 -2.86
C ASP A 27 -4.25 22.59 -3.30
N ASP A 28 -3.54 23.65 -2.92
CA ASP A 28 -2.09 23.73 -3.17
C ASP A 28 -1.33 22.70 -2.34
N LEU A 29 -1.71 22.46 -1.09
CA LEU A 29 -1.10 21.42 -0.26
C LEU A 29 -1.37 20.03 -0.79
N LEU A 30 -2.60 19.74 -1.23
CA LEU A 30 -2.95 18.47 -1.83
C LEU A 30 -2.10 18.24 -3.08
N LYS A 31 -2.03 19.21 -3.99
CA LYS A 31 -1.14 19.16 -5.15
C LYS A 31 0.31 18.92 -4.73
N VAL A 32 0.80 19.57 -3.68
CA VAL A 32 2.17 19.31 -3.24
C VAL A 32 2.35 17.88 -2.73
N PHE A 33 1.43 17.37 -1.92
CA PHE A 33 1.56 16.03 -1.34
C PHE A 33 1.34 14.90 -2.34
N THR A 34 0.58 15.10 -3.41
CA THR A 34 0.22 14.03 -4.35
C THR A 34 0.84 14.18 -5.74
N THR A 35 1.22 15.40 -6.15
CA THR A 35 1.69 15.67 -7.53
C THR A 35 3.11 16.23 -7.61
N THR A 36 3.68 16.75 -6.52
CA THR A 36 5.08 17.20 -6.52
C THR A 36 6.01 16.02 -6.40
N ASN A 37 6.67 15.71 -7.51
CA ASN A 37 7.48 14.51 -7.66
C ASN A 37 8.97 14.82 -7.57
N ILE A 38 9.66 14.14 -6.66
CA ILE A 38 11.12 14.07 -6.55
C ILE A 38 11.57 12.85 -7.32
N ILE A 39 12.43 13.05 -8.32
CA ILE A 39 13.02 11.97 -9.10
C ILE A 39 14.37 11.61 -8.48
N LYS A 40 14.57 10.34 -8.20
CA LYS A 40 15.85 9.76 -7.76
C LYS A 40 16.22 8.62 -8.68
N GLU A 41 17.37 8.75 -9.32
CA GLU A 41 17.97 7.70 -10.13
C GLU A 41 19.05 7.01 -9.31
N PHE A 42 19.04 5.68 -9.33
CA PHE A 42 20.00 4.85 -8.63
C PHE A 42 21.04 4.31 -9.61
N LEU A 43 22.23 3.95 -9.10
CA LEU A 43 23.34 3.46 -9.91
C LEU A 43 23.01 2.16 -10.68
N ASN A 44 22.02 1.40 -10.21
CA ASN A 44 21.51 0.20 -10.86
C ASN A 44 20.52 0.51 -12.01
N GLY A 45 20.27 1.79 -12.33
CA GLY A 45 19.34 2.22 -13.37
C GLY A 45 17.87 2.28 -12.93
N GLU A 46 17.56 2.03 -11.66
CA GLU A 46 16.21 2.21 -11.12
C GLU A 46 15.88 3.69 -10.99
N LYS A 47 14.67 4.06 -11.44
CA LYS A 47 14.15 5.42 -11.34
C LYS A 47 12.96 5.47 -10.41
N HIS A 48 13.11 6.22 -9.33
CA HIS A 48 12.07 6.43 -8.34
C HIS A 48 11.47 7.81 -8.51
N THR A 49 10.16 7.86 -8.71
CA THR A 49 9.37 9.09 -8.65
C THR A 49 8.61 9.11 -7.34
N LEU A 50 8.91 10.10 -6.49
CA LEU A 50 8.48 10.14 -5.09
C LEU A 50 7.72 11.43 -4.77
N THR A 51 6.54 11.30 -4.18
CA THR A 51 5.86 12.40 -3.47
C THR A 51 6.68 12.88 -2.26
N PRO A 52 6.33 14.02 -1.60
CA PRO A 52 7.03 14.44 -0.38
C PRO A 52 7.05 13.36 0.72
N LEU A 53 5.94 12.65 0.91
CA LEU A 53 5.86 11.56 1.90
C LEU A 53 6.69 10.36 1.46
N GLY A 54 6.60 9.94 0.19
CA GLY A 54 7.43 8.87 -0.37
C GLY A 54 8.92 9.18 -0.23
N TYR A 55 9.33 10.43 -0.46
CA TYR A 55 10.71 10.87 -0.25
C TYR A 55 11.12 10.81 1.22
N ALA A 56 10.28 11.31 2.14
CA ALA A 56 10.55 11.26 3.57
C ALA A 56 10.71 9.82 4.09
N ILE A 57 9.90 8.89 3.59
CA ILE A 57 10.03 7.44 3.84
C ILE A 57 11.37 6.92 3.30
N SER A 58 11.74 7.29 2.06
CA SER A 58 12.95 6.79 1.39
C SER A 58 14.25 7.15 2.11
N ILE A 59 14.26 8.28 2.84
CA ILE A 59 15.41 8.73 3.64
C ILE A 59 15.25 8.41 5.14
N ASN A 60 14.22 7.64 5.52
CA ASN A 60 13.86 7.34 6.91
C ASN A 60 13.78 8.61 7.81
N GLY A 61 13.30 9.72 7.22
CA GLY A 61 13.30 11.03 7.83
C GLY A 61 12.09 11.23 8.74
N GLN A 62 12.19 10.84 10.01
CA GLN A 62 11.09 10.88 10.99
C GLN A 62 10.35 12.23 11.03
N TYR A 63 11.09 13.34 11.12
CA TYR A 63 10.49 14.68 11.14
C TYR A 63 9.72 15.02 9.87
N GLY A 64 10.22 14.59 8.70
CA GLY A 64 9.56 14.82 7.42
C GLY A 64 8.28 13.99 7.28
N ILE A 65 8.29 12.74 7.75
CA ILE A 65 7.11 11.86 7.78
C ILE A 65 6.03 12.50 8.67
N GLN A 66 6.36 12.82 9.93
CA GLN A 66 5.39 13.37 10.88
C GLN A 66 4.85 14.73 10.41
N ALA A 67 5.72 15.64 9.94
CA ALA A 67 5.29 16.95 9.45
C ALA A 67 4.34 16.84 8.25
N THR A 68 4.57 15.86 7.37
CA THR A 68 3.69 15.63 6.21
C THR A 68 2.33 15.08 6.65
N LEU A 69 2.32 14.10 7.55
CA LEU A 69 1.08 13.51 8.09
C LEU A 69 0.27 14.53 8.89
N ASP A 70 0.92 15.34 9.73
CA ASP A 70 0.26 16.39 10.50
C ASP A 70 -0.37 17.45 9.60
N ALA A 71 0.36 17.90 8.56
CA ALA A 71 -0.17 18.87 7.61
C ALA A 71 -1.34 18.32 6.80
N ALA A 72 -1.24 17.07 6.34
CA ALA A 72 -2.33 16.39 5.64
C ALA A 72 -3.58 16.27 6.53
N ARG A 73 -3.40 15.97 7.82
CA ARG A 73 -4.49 15.92 8.81
C ARG A 73 -5.15 17.29 9.01
N VAL A 74 -4.37 18.34 9.28
CA VAL A 74 -4.88 19.72 9.50
C VAL A 74 -5.71 20.22 8.31
N LYS A 75 -5.45 19.69 7.12
CA LYS A 75 -6.09 20.13 5.87
C LYS A 75 -7.14 19.14 5.35
N ASN A 76 -7.51 18.12 6.12
CA ASN A 76 -8.47 17.08 5.71
C ASN A 76 -8.09 16.43 4.37
N ALA A 77 -6.80 16.18 4.17
CA ALA A 77 -6.21 15.56 2.98
C ALA A 77 -5.57 14.20 3.29
N LEU A 78 -5.62 13.74 4.55
CA LEU A 78 -4.91 12.55 5.00
C LEU A 78 -5.33 11.29 4.23
N LYS A 79 -6.63 11.15 3.90
CA LYS A 79 -7.14 10.05 3.09
C LYS A 79 -6.43 9.99 1.74
N GLU A 80 -6.49 11.08 0.98
CA GLU A 80 -5.87 11.19 -0.34
C GLU A 80 -4.36 10.94 -0.27
N VAL A 81 -3.66 11.55 0.70
CA VAL A 81 -2.22 11.35 0.88
C VAL A 81 -1.84 9.90 1.18
N LEU A 82 -2.66 9.17 1.95
CA LEU A 82 -2.36 7.79 2.34
C LEU A 82 -2.86 6.72 1.36
N THR A 83 -3.86 7.03 0.53
CA THR A 83 -4.43 6.06 -0.44
C THR A 83 -3.98 6.31 -1.88
N THR A 84 -3.45 7.48 -2.21
CA THR A 84 -2.86 7.74 -3.52
C THR A 84 -1.44 7.19 -3.59
N ALA A 85 -1.02 6.78 -4.78
CA ALA A 85 0.35 6.36 -5.04
C ALA A 85 1.34 7.45 -4.61
N SER A 86 2.22 7.13 -3.67
CA SER A 86 3.29 8.01 -3.21
C SER A 86 4.57 7.82 -3.99
N THR A 87 4.72 6.66 -4.64
CA THR A 87 5.97 6.21 -5.23
C THR A 87 5.69 5.44 -6.50
N SER A 88 6.40 5.78 -7.59
CA SER A 88 6.53 4.95 -8.79
C SER A 88 7.98 4.54 -8.95
N ILE A 89 8.25 3.25 -9.14
CA ILE A 89 9.59 2.69 -9.37
C ILE A 89 9.59 2.06 -10.76
N GLU A 90 10.50 2.52 -11.60
CA GLU A 90 10.77 1.93 -12.91
C GLU A 90 12.12 1.23 -12.83
N PHE A 91 12.10 -0.09 -13.03
CA PHE A 91 13.32 -0.90 -13.09
C PHE A 91 13.99 -0.76 -14.47
N PRO A 92 15.28 -1.08 -14.60
CA PRO A 92 16.00 -1.01 -15.87
C PRO A 92 15.22 -1.67 -17.01
N ASN A 93 15.27 -1.06 -18.20
CA ASN A 93 14.58 -1.49 -19.41
C ASN A 93 13.03 -1.37 -19.37
N GLY A 94 12.44 -0.77 -18.33
CA GLY A 94 11.01 -0.49 -18.26
C GLY A 94 10.12 -1.74 -18.16
N ILE A 95 10.72 -2.90 -17.88
CA ILE A 95 10.05 -4.21 -17.89
C ILE A 95 9.06 -4.33 -16.72
N ILE A 96 9.38 -3.71 -15.59
CA ILE A 96 8.58 -3.76 -14.38
C ILE A 96 8.39 -2.35 -13.85
N LYS A 97 7.13 -1.98 -13.58
CA LYS A 97 6.77 -0.73 -12.92
C LYS A 97 6.00 -1.01 -11.64
N HIS A 98 6.53 -0.51 -10.53
CA HIS A 98 5.82 -0.54 -9.25
C HIS A 98 5.16 0.81 -9.00
N THR A 99 3.91 0.79 -8.59
CA THR A 99 3.19 1.97 -8.07
C THR A 99 2.74 1.64 -6.65
N LEU A 100 3.19 2.41 -5.67
CA LEU A 100 3.05 2.09 -4.25
C LEU A 100 2.42 3.28 -3.52
N THR A 101 1.45 3.01 -2.67
CA THR A 101 0.98 3.95 -1.63
C THR A 101 2.08 4.20 -0.59
N PRO A 102 1.96 5.20 0.31
CA PRO A 102 2.93 5.38 1.39
C PRO A 102 3.15 4.11 2.22
N LEU A 103 2.07 3.40 2.56
CA LEU A 103 2.17 2.17 3.35
C LEU A 103 2.82 1.05 2.54
N GLY A 104 2.44 0.87 1.27
CA GLY A 104 3.09 -0.08 0.37
C GLY A 104 4.59 0.18 0.22
N TYR A 105 4.99 1.44 0.05
CA TYR A 105 6.39 1.80 -0.06
C TYR A 105 7.16 1.59 1.25
N ALA A 106 6.55 1.89 2.40
CA ALA A 106 7.14 1.61 3.71
C ALA A 106 7.33 0.11 3.96
N ILE A 107 6.38 -0.74 3.53
CA ILE A 107 6.50 -2.21 3.57
C ILE A 107 7.65 -2.68 2.68
N GLY A 108 7.70 -2.22 1.43
CA GLY A 108 8.73 -2.63 0.47
C GLY A 108 10.14 -2.20 0.85
N THR A 109 10.27 -1.11 1.62
CA THR A 109 11.55 -0.62 2.17
C THR A 109 11.84 -1.14 3.59
N ASN A 110 11.01 -2.03 4.13
CA ASN A 110 11.12 -2.57 5.49
C ASN A 110 11.23 -1.47 6.57
N SER A 111 10.58 -0.33 6.36
CA SER A 111 10.65 0.82 7.26
C SER A 111 9.59 0.71 8.36
N GLN A 112 9.85 -0.08 9.40
CA GLN A 112 8.89 -0.30 10.50
C GLN A 112 8.41 0.99 11.16
N ARG A 113 9.30 1.97 11.30
CA ARG A 113 8.96 3.31 11.81
C ARG A 113 7.90 4.00 10.94
N SER A 114 8.10 3.97 9.62
CA SER A 114 7.17 4.59 8.67
C SER A 114 5.83 3.86 8.66
N ILE A 115 5.86 2.52 8.70
CA ILE A 115 4.65 1.69 8.80
C ILE A 115 3.82 2.10 10.02
N ASN A 116 4.43 2.16 11.21
CA ASN A 116 3.74 2.54 12.43
C ASN A 116 3.17 3.96 12.34
N ALA A 117 3.96 4.94 11.90
CA ALA A 117 3.52 6.32 11.76
C ALA A 117 2.30 6.46 10.81
N ILE A 118 2.29 5.71 9.70
CA ILE A 118 1.19 5.71 8.74
C ILE A 118 -0.06 5.07 9.34
N LEU A 119 0.07 3.92 10.01
CA LEU A 119 -1.06 3.22 10.64
C LEU A 119 -1.67 4.06 11.78
N ASP A 120 -0.85 4.71 12.59
CA ASP A 120 -1.31 5.58 13.66
C ASP A 120 -2.00 6.84 13.13
N ALA A 121 -1.44 7.46 12.07
CA ALA A 121 -2.10 8.57 11.40
C ALA A 121 -3.44 8.16 10.78
N ALA A 122 -3.50 7.01 10.11
CA ALA A 122 -4.73 6.49 9.52
C ALA A 122 -5.81 6.20 10.57
N ARG A 123 -5.41 5.66 11.72
CA ARG A 123 -6.31 5.46 12.87
C ARG A 123 -6.80 6.79 13.43
N ALA A 124 -5.90 7.73 13.72
CA ALA A 124 -6.25 9.05 14.23
C ALA A 124 -7.15 9.85 13.26
N GLY A 125 -7.04 9.58 11.95
CA GLY A 125 -7.87 10.16 10.91
C GLY A 125 -9.16 9.38 10.60
N ASN A 126 -9.47 8.28 11.29
CA ASN A 126 -10.61 7.40 11.02
C ASN A 126 -10.68 6.89 9.56
N ILE A 127 -9.54 6.63 8.94
CA ILE A 127 -9.40 6.16 7.55
C ILE A 127 -8.63 4.84 7.44
N LEU A 128 -8.44 4.15 8.57
CA LEU A 128 -7.64 2.93 8.64
C LEU A 128 -8.21 1.83 7.73
N LYS A 129 -9.54 1.74 7.62
CA LYS A 129 -10.21 0.80 6.72
C LYS A 129 -9.79 1.04 5.29
N GLU A 130 -9.93 2.28 4.79
CA GLU A 130 -9.57 2.62 3.43
C GLU A 130 -8.09 2.39 3.15
N VAL A 131 -7.19 2.73 4.08
CA VAL A 131 -5.76 2.50 3.92
C VAL A 131 -5.42 1.00 3.81
N LEU A 132 -6.11 0.13 4.57
CA LEU A 132 -5.80 -1.30 4.61
C LEU A 132 -6.54 -2.15 3.58
N THR A 133 -7.68 -1.69 3.06
CA THR A 133 -8.50 -2.46 2.09
C THR A 133 -8.41 -1.95 0.66
N THR A 134 -7.73 -0.83 0.40
CA THR A 134 -7.44 -0.37 -0.96
C THR A 134 -6.10 -0.92 -1.46
N ALA A 135 -5.80 -0.69 -2.74
CA ALA A 135 -4.55 -1.11 -3.36
C ALA A 135 -3.35 -0.43 -2.67
N GLY A 136 -2.55 -1.21 -1.95
CA GLY A 136 -1.31 -0.75 -1.33
C GLY A 136 -0.15 -0.73 -2.32
N ALA A 137 -0.15 -1.67 -3.26
CA ALA A 137 0.84 -1.82 -4.32
C ALA A 137 0.19 -2.26 -5.64
N SER A 138 0.74 -1.77 -6.74
CA SER A 138 0.46 -2.25 -8.09
C SER A 138 1.79 -2.55 -8.77
N VAL A 139 1.90 -3.72 -9.41
CA VAL A 139 3.07 -4.13 -10.19
C VAL A 139 2.60 -4.42 -11.60
N GLU A 140 3.17 -3.73 -12.56
CA GLU A 140 2.87 -3.90 -13.98
C GLU A 140 4.10 -4.46 -14.70
N PHE A 141 3.89 -5.51 -15.48
CA PHE A 141 4.91 -6.16 -16.29
C PHE A 141 4.77 -5.74 -17.76
N LEU A 142 5.87 -5.79 -18.52
CA LEU A 142 5.98 -5.37 -19.93
C LEU A 142 4.85 -5.91 -20.83
N HIS A 143 4.31 -7.08 -20.52
CA HIS A 143 3.23 -7.72 -21.30
C HIS A 143 1.83 -7.29 -20.87
N GLY A 144 1.67 -6.22 -20.09
CA GLY A 144 0.39 -5.68 -19.65
C GLY A 144 -0.31 -6.48 -18.54
N ILE A 145 0.40 -7.45 -17.94
CA ILE A 145 -0.09 -8.15 -16.75
C ILE A 145 0.08 -7.21 -15.55
N LYS A 146 -1.01 -6.99 -14.81
CA LYS A 146 -1.04 -6.08 -13.67
C LYS A 146 -1.45 -6.82 -12.41
N HIS A 147 -0.57 -6.82 -11.41
CA HIS A 147 -0.84 -7.30 -10.07
C HIS A 147 -1.22 -6.11 -9.19
N ILE A 148 -2.29 -6.24 -8.43
CA ILE A 148 -2.73 -5.24 -7.46
C ILE A 148 -2.86 -5.94 -6.11
N LEU A 149 -2.25 -5.37 -5.08
CA LEU A 149 -2.13 -5.96 -3.77
C LEU A 149 -2.55 -4.94 -2.71
N THR A 150 -3.45 -5.34 -1.82
CA THR A 150 -3.67 -4.64 -0.54
C THR A 150 -2.38 -4.63 0.29
N PRO A 151 -2.21 -3.72 1.27
CA PRO A 151 -1.02 -3.70 2.12
C PRO A 151 -0.71 -5.06 2.79
N LEU A 152 -1.74 -5.78 3.28
CA LEU A 152 -1.54 -7.09 3.90
C LEU A 152 -1.02 -8.11 2.88
N SER A 153 -1.65 -8.21 1.71
CA SER A 153 -1.18 -9.11 0.65
C SER A 153 0.20 -8.74 0.11
N TYR A 154 0.52 -7.45 0.03
CA TYR A 154 1.86 -7.01 -0.34
C TYR A 154 2.91 -7.44 0.70
N ALA A 155 2.62 -7.27 2.00
CA ALA A 155 3.49 -7.75 3.07
C ALA A 155 3.67 -9.27 3.09
N ILE A 156 2.62 -10.04 2.76
CA ILE A 156 2.68 -11.50 2.56
C ILE A 156 3.61 -11.85 1.39
N GLY A 157 3.44 -11.16 0.26
CA GLY A 157 4.26 -11.38 -0.94
C GLY A 157 5.73 -11.01 -0.76
N THR A 158 6.04 -10.01 0.06
CA THR A 158 7.42 -9.62 0.42
C THR A 158 7.97 -10.38 1.62
N ASN A 159 7.22 -11.34 2.17
CA ASN A 159 7.57 -12.11 3.36
C ASN A 159 7.96 -11.23 4.57
N ASN A 160 7.32 -10.08 4.72
CA ASN A 160 7.62 -9.13 5.79
C ASN A 160 6.71 -9.37 7.00
N GLN A 161 7.12 -10.30 7.87
CA GLN A 161 6.32 -10.68 9.05
C GLN A 161 6.06 -9.53 10.01
N GLN A 162 7.01 -8.60 10.17
CA GLN A 162 6.81 -7.43 11.05
C GLN A 162 5.68 -6.54 10.53
N SER A 163 5.64 -6.30 9.22
CA SER A 163 4.54 -5.58 8.56
C SER A 163 3.21 -6.31 8.68
N ILE A 164 3.19 -7.63 8.47
CA ILE A 164 1.98 -8.46 8.63
C ILE A 164 1.41 -8.28 10.04
N ASN A 165 2.24 -8.44 11.07
CA ASN A 165 1.82 -8.29 12.45
C ASN A 165 1.34 -6.86 12.76
N ALA A 166 2.05 -5.84 12.26
CA ALA A 166 1.66 -4.45 12.46
C ALA A 166 0.28 -4.14 11.84
N ILE A 167 0.04 -4.62 10.62
CA ILE A 167 -1.24 -4.46 9.93
C ILE A 167 -2.37 -5.17 10.67
N LEU A 168 -2.18 -6.43 11.07
CA LEU A 168 -3.20 -7.20 11.78
C LEU A 168 -3.51 -6.59 13.16
N ASN A 169 -2.49 -6.14 13.90
CA ASN A 169 -2.68 -5.45 15.17
C ASN A 169 -3.42 -4.13 14.98
N ALA A 170 -3.09 -3.36 13.94
CA ALA A 170 -3.78 -2.12 13.64
C ALA A 170 -5.25 -2.37 13.26
N ALA A 171 -5.51 -3.38 12.43
CA ALA A 171 -6.86 -3.77 12.02
C ALA A 171 -7.70 -4.25 13.20
N ARG A 172 -7.12 -5.03 14.12
CA ARG A 172 -7.75 -5.42 15.39
C ARG A 172 -8.10 -4.18 16.23
N ALA A 173 -7.14 -3.30 16.48
CA ALA A 173 -7.36 -2.08 17.24
C ALA A 173 -8.39 -1.14 16.60
N GLY A 174 -8.56 -1.21 15.28
CA GLY A 174 -9.57 -0.46 14.53
C GLY A 174 -10.91 -1.18 14.36
N ASN A 175 -11.09 -2.40 14.90
CA ASN A 175 -12.28 -3.23 14.72
C ASN A 175 -12.65 -3.51 13.24
N ILE A 176 -11.65 -3.64 12.37
CA ILE A 176 -11.80 -3.87 10.92
C ILE A 176 -11.10 -5.14 10.43
N LEU A 177 -10.74 -6.01 11.36
CA LEU A 177 -9.95 -7.21 11.07
C LEU A 177 -10.65 -8.16 10.11
N LYS A 178 -11.98 -8.29 10.26
CA LYS A 178 -12.81 -9.08 9.35
C LYS A 178 -12.68 -8.54 7.93
N GLU A 179 -12.87 -7.24 7.72
CA GLU A 179 -12.76 -6.65 6.38
C GLU A 179 -11.37 -6.80 5.79
N VAL A 180 -10.31 -6.62 6.59
CA VAL A 180 -8.93 -6.80 6.12
C VAL A 180 -8.64 -8.24 5.69
N LEU A 181 -9.19 -9.23 6.40
CA LEU A 181 -8.95 -10.65 6.12
C LEU A 181 -9.86 -11.24 5.04
N THR A 182 -11.04 -10.67 4.81
CA THR A 182 -12.01 -11.24 3.86
C THR A 182 -12.17 -10.45 2.56
N THR A 183 -11.70 -9.20 2.49
CA THR A 183 -11.69 -8.43 1.24
C THR A 183 -10.68 -9.04 0.26
N ALA A 184 -10.90 -8.84 -1.05
CA ALA A 184 -9.92 -9.20 -2.06
C ALA A 184 -8.56 -8.58 -1.72
N GLY A 185 -7.59 -9.43 -1.37
CA GLY A 185 -6.27 -9.03 -0.93
C GLY A 185 -5.32 -8.85 -2.10
N ALA A 186 -5.45 -9.69 -3.13
CA ALA A 186 -4.65 -9.64 -4.33
C ALA A 186 -5.54 -9.80 -5.57
N SER A 187 -5.20 -9.10 -6.65
CA SER A 187 -5.79 -9.33 -7.96
C SER A 187 -4.76 -9.31 -9.07
N VAL A 188 -5.03 -10.07 -10.12
CA VAL A 188 -4.26 -10.03 -11.37
C VAL A 188 -5.19 -9.78 -12.53
N GLU A 189 -4.83 -8.79 -13.33
CA GLU A 189 -5.51 -8.41 -14.56
C GLU A 189 -4.59 -8.76 -15.74
N PHE A 190 -5.14 -9.53 -16.67
CA PHE A 190 -4.47 -9.93 -17.90
C PHE A 190 -4.88 -9.00 -19.06
N PRO A 191 -4.04 -8.84 -20.10
CA PRO A 191 -4.35 -8.00 -21.25
C PRO A 191 -5.63 -8.36 -21.99
N ASN A 192 -6.03 -9.64 -21.92
CA ASN A 192 -7.26 -10.12 -22.52
C ASN A 192 -8.52 -9.77 -21.71
N GLY A 193 -8.41 -9.01 -20.62
CA GLY A 193 -9.52 -8.60 -19.75
C GLY A 193 -9.87 -9.61 -18.66
N LYS A 194 -9.20 -10.77 -18.61
CA LYS A 194 -9.41 -11.76 -17.54
C LYS A 194 -8.86 -11.24 -16.23
N LYS A 195 -9.64 -11.37 -15.14
CA LYS A 195 -9.25 -10.93 -13.80
C LYS A 195 -9.34 -12.08 -12.81
N TYR A 196 -8.34 -12.16 -11.95
CA TYR A 196 -8.31 -13.11 -10.83
C TYR A 196 -8.25 -12.29 -9.56
N THR A 197 -9.06 -12.63 -8.57
CA THR A 197 -9.04 -11.99 -7.25
C THR A 197 -9.02 -13.06 -6.17
N ILE A 198 -8.20 -12.85 -5.15
CA ILE A 198 -8.03 -13.76 -4.02
C ILE A 198 -7.93 -12.98 -2.71
N ALA A 199 -8.43 -13.54 -1.62
CA ALA A 199 -8.27 -12.98 -0.27
C ALA A 199 -6.83 -13.18 0.26
N PRO A 200 -6.42 -12.49 1.34
CA PRO A 200 -5.08 -12.62 1.93
C PRO A 200 -4.67 -14.06 2.26
N LEU A 201 -5.57 -14.89 2.83
CA LEU A 201 -5.25 -16.29 3.13
C LEU A 201 -4.97 -17.08 1.84
N SER A 202 -5.84 -16.96 0.84
CA SER A 202 -5.64 -17.56 -0.50
C SER A 202 -4.33 -17.12 -1.14
N HIS A 203 -3.96 -15.84 -0.97
CA HIS A 203 -2.68 -15.33 -1.45
C HIS A 203 -1.52 -16.03 -0.77
N ALA A 204 -1.51 -16.10 0.56
CA ALA A 204 -0.48 -16.79 1.34
C ALA A 204 -0.38 -18.28 0.94
N VAL A 205 -1.50 -18.97 0.74
CA VAL A 205 -1.55 -20.35 0.25
C VAL A 205 -0.96 -20.47 -1.16
N SER A 206 -1.34 -19.59 -2.09
CA SER A 206 -0.89 -19.64 -3.49
C SER A 206 0.63 -19.47 -3.64
N ILE A 207 1.27 -18.72 -2.75
CA ILE A 207 2.73 -18.52 -2.74
C ILE A 207 3.43 -19.44 -1.71
N ASN A 208 2.71 -20.37 -1.10
CA ASN A 208 3.22 -21.30 -0.09
C ASN A 208 3.92 -20.61 1.10
N ASN A 209 3.43 -19.44 1.53
CA ASN A 209 3.96 -18.71 2.69
C ASN A 209 3.36 -19.28 3.99
N GLN A 210 3.94 -20.40 4.46
CA GLN A 210 3.48 -21.13 5.65
C GLN A 210 3.40 -20.26 6.91
N GLN A 211 4.36 -19.34 7.10
CA GLN A 211 4.37 -18.45 8.25
C GLN A 211 3.18 -17.47 8.23
N SER A 212 2.88 -16.90 7.07
CA SER A 212 1.72 -16.02 6.88
C SER A 212 0.41 -16.78 7.03
N ILE A 213 0.33 -18.02 6.49
CA ILE A 213 -0.84 -18.90 6.66
C ILE A 213 -1.10 -19.13 8.15
N GLY A 214 -0.09 -19.57 8.90
CA GLY A 214 -0.21 -19.79 10.35
C GLY A 214 -0.65 -18.53 11.09
N THR A 215 -0.01 -17.39 10.81
CA THR A 215 -0.35 -16.10 11.42
C THR A 215 -1.82 -15.71 11.19
N ILE A 216 -2.30 -15.81 9.95
CA ILE A 216 -3.69 -15.45 9.60
C ILE A 216 -4.68 -16.39 10.29
N LEU A 217 -4.43 -17.70 10.27
CA LEU A 217 -5.31 -18.69 10.90
C LEU A 217 -5.35 -18.54 12.42
N ASP A 218 -4.21 -18.27 13.05
CA ASP A 218 -4.13 -18.02 14.49
C ASP A 218 -4.94 -16.79 14.88
N VAL A 219 -4.76 -15.69 14.16
CA VAL A 219 -5.53 -14.47 14.37
C VAL A 219 -7.02 -14.73 14.14
N ALA A 220 -7.40 -15.40 13.05
CA ALA A 220 -8.80 -15.71 12.77
C ALA A 220 -9.45 -16.61 13.83
N ARG A 221 -8.68 -17.55 14.39
CA ARG A 221 -9.12 -18.42 15.49
C ARG A 221 -9.35 -17.63 16.79
N VAL A 222 -8.37 -16.81 17.20
CA VAL A 222 -8.46 -15.99 18.41
C VAL A 222 -9.65 -15.04 18.35
N GLU A 223 -9.95 -14.53 17.16
CA GLU A 223 -11.00 -13.54 16.92
C GLU A 223 -12.34 -14.16 16.48
N ASN A 224 -12.49 -15.49 16.62
CA ASN A 224 -13.71 -16.26 16.30
C ASN A 224 -14.24 -16.05 14.87
N MET A 225 -13.35 -15.80 13.90
CA MET A 225 -13.68 -15.56 12.48
C MET A 225 -13.09 -16.60 11.54
N LEU A 226 -12.66 -17.74 12.06
CA LEU A 226 -12.02 -18.80 11.29
C LEU A 226 -12.90 -19.27 10.12
N LYS A 227 -14.22 -19.39 10.35
CA LYS A 227 -15.18 -19.78 9.31
C LYS A 227 -15.21 -18.75 8.18
N GLU A 228 -15.34 -17.46 8.50
CA GLU A 228 -15.34 -16.40 7.51
C GLU A 228 -14.05 -16.30 6.71
N VAL A 229 -12.90 -16.53 7.35
CA VAL A 229 -11.62 -16.50 6.65
C VAL A 229 -11.46 -17.72 5.74
N LEU A 230 -11.83 -18.92 6.20
CA LEU A 230 -11.69 -20.16 5.43
C LEU A 230 -12.58 -20.21 4.18
N ILE A 231 -13.79 -19.64 4.22
CA ILE A 231 -14.63 -19.58 3.01
C ILE A 231 -14.02 -18.70 1.90
N THR A 232 -13.05 -17.84 2.22
CA THR A 232 -12.35 -17.01 1.24
C THR A 232 -11.18 -17.71 0.54
N VAL A 233 -10.91 -18.98 0.88
CA VAL A 233 -9.80 -19.79 0.32
C VAL A 233 -9.99 -20.11 -1.17
N ASN A 234 -11.01 -19.55 -1.83
CA ASN A 234 -11.22 -19.64 -3.27
C ASN A 234 -10.68 -18.40 -4.01
N ALA A 235 -10.33 -18.59 -5.26
CA ALA A 235 -10.11 -17.52 -6.23
C ALA A 235 -11.39 -17.22 -6.99
N ASN A 236 -11.72 -15.94 -7.13
CA ASN A 236 -12.78 -15.50 -8.02
C ASN A 236 -12.16 -15.09 -9.34
N VAL A 237 -12.59 -15.72 -10.42
CA VAL A 237 -12.17 -15.44 -11.79
C VAL A 237 -13.30 -14.74 -12.52
N GLU A 238 -13.00 -13.58 -13.11
CA GLU A 238 -13.89 -12.83 -13.98
C GLU A 238 -13.36 -12.89 -15.41
N PHE A 239 -14.21 -13.33 -16.33
CA PHE A 239 -13.90 -13.46 -17.75
C PHE A 239 -14.31 -12.20 -18.52
N PRO A 240 -13.79 -11.98 -19.74
CA PRO A 240 -14.07 -10.77 -20.52
C PRO A 240 -15.55 -10.56 -20.87
N ASN A 241 -16.33 -11.64 -20.88
CA ASN A 241 -17.79 -11.63 -21.09
C ASN A 241 -18.59 -11.31 -19.80
N GLY A 242 -17.92 -11.01 -18.68
CA GLY A 242 -18.51 -10.74 -17.37
C GLY A 242 -18.85 -11.99 -16.55
N GLU A 243 -18.59 -13.20 -17.07
CA GLU A 243 -18.81 -14.44 -16.33
C GLU A 243 -17.89 -14.53 -15.11
N LYS A 244 -18.43 -14.96 -13.95
CA LYS A 244 -17.68 -15.12 -12.69
C LYS A 244 -17.68 -16.57 -12.23
N ARG A 245 -16.50 -17.12 -11.91
CA ARG A 245 -16.33 -18.49 -11.39
C ARG A 245 -15.48 -18.49 -10.13
N ALA A 246 -15.86 -19.30 -9.14
CA ALA A 246 -15.01 -19.63 -8.00
C ALA A 246 -14.14 -20.84 -8.35
N ILE A 247 -12.84 -20.76 -8.10
CA ILE A 247 -11.86 -21.82 -8.37
C ILE A 247 -11.00 -22.00 -7.12
N ILE A 248 -10.75 -23.25 -6.71
CA ILE A 248 -9.81 -23.53 -5.63
C ILE A 248 -8.39 -23.24 -6.13
N PRO A 249 -7.60 -22.37 -5.48
CA PRO A 249 -6.22 -22.11 -5.85
C PRO A 249 -5.35 -23.33 -5.47
N LEU A 250 -5.30 -24.35 -6.32
CA LEU A 250 -4.52 -25.58 -6.12
C LEU A 250 -3.04 -25.45 -6.56
N GLY A 251 -2.45 -24.27 -6.43
CA GLY A 251 -1.06 -23.99 -6.81
C GLY A 251 -0.80 -22.50 -7.03
N PRO A 252 0.43 -22.09 -7.41
CA PRO A 252 0.71 -20.70 -7.71
C PRO A 252 -0.15 -20.26 -8.89
N CYS A 253 -1.21 -19.49 -8.60
CA CYS A 253 -2.08 -18.86 -9.61
C CYS A 253 -1.34 -17.84 -10.50
N TYR A 254 -0.02 -17.69 -10.32
CA TYR A 254 0.83 -16.63 -10.84
C TYR A 254 2.04 -17.12 -11.64
N ARG A 255 2.08 -18.39 -12.07
CA ARG A 255 3.10 -18.80 -13.04
C ARG A 255 2.65 -18.41 -14.44
N TYR A 256 3.04 -17.23 -14.94
CA TYR A 256 3.39 -16.94 -16.35
C TYR A 256 4.15 -15.63 -16.43
#